data_AF-A0A943WZ07-F1
#
_entry.id   AF-A0A943WZ07-F1
#
_cell.length_a   1.000
_cell.length_b   1.000
_cell.length_c   1.000
_cell.angle_alpha   90.00
_cell.angle_beta   90.00
_cell.angle_gamma   90.00
#
_symmetry.space_group_name_H-M   'P 1'
#
loop_
_entity.id
_entity.type
_entity.pdbx_description
1 polymer ?
#
loop_
_entity_poly.entity_id
_entity_poly.type
_entity_poly.pdbx_seq_one_letter_code
_entity_poly.pdbx_strand_id
1 'polypeptide(L)'
;MKYIVIGNVMVYFLDLFSRGYASWMLSFSKPLILQGQLWRVLSFIFVPTSGGFVLWFVMTTLFYYYIGNALERQWGTTRFTVFYGLGVLINIIMGFVMGGTSMYYINMSMFFAFATLYPEMQVLLMGILPIKVKWLAWLDAAMFAFDIFSSIFSRQWITAILPLVALLNYFIFFWDDLMSVVHRTGQRAAYRANPQTINFKKAQKQVQERRGYLHKCAVCGITDADDPDMEFRYCSKCNGYYCYCMKHINDHVHVE
;
A
#
# COMPACT_ATOMS: atom_id res chain seq x y z
N MET A 1 4.94 16.73 8.61
CA MET A 1 5.35 17.22 7.26
C MET A 1 5.19 18.73 7.01
N LYS A 2 4.16 19.39 7.56
CA LYS A 2 3.79 20.80 7.29
C LYS A 2 4.95 21.82 7.35
N TYR A 3 5.78 21.77 8.39
CA TYR A 3 6.87 22.73 8.59
C TYR A 3 7.93 22.68 7.48
N ILE A 4 8.23 21.48 6.98
CA ILE A 4 9.22 21.28 5.91
C ILE A 4 8.72 21.87 4.59
N VAL A 5 7.43 21.68 4.31
CA VAL A 5 6.78 22.25 3.11
C VAL A 5 6.79 23.77 3.15
N ILE A 6 6.49 24.37 4.31
CA ILE A 6 6.57 25.84 4.48
C ILE A 6 8.00 26.33 4.21
N GLY A 7 9.01 25.62 4.73
CA GLY A 7 10.41 25.92 4.46
C GLY A 7 10.77 25.81 2.98
N ASN A 8 10.37 24.73 2.30
CA ASN A 8 10.60 24.55 0.86
C ASN A 8 9.97 25.68 0.03
N VAL A 9 8.74 26.09 0.37
CA VAL A 9 8.06 27.20 -0.30
C VAL A 9 8.81 28.52 -0.08
N MET A 10 9.27 28.77 1.15
CA MET A 10 10.03 29.98 1.48
C MET A 10 11.36 30.04 0.72
N VAL A 11 12.11 28.94 0.68
CA VAL A 11 13.38 28.85 -0.07
C VAL A 11 13.14 29.01 -1.57
N TYR A 12 12.10 28.38 -2.11
CA TYR A 12 11.73 28.55 -3.52
C TYR A 12 11.40 30.00 -3.87
N PHE A 13 10.64 30.71 -3.01
CA PHE A 13 10.38 32.14 -3.20
C PHE A 13 11.66 32.96 -3.16
N LEU A 14 12.57 32.68 -2.22
CA LEU A 14 13.87 33.36 -2.17
C LEU A 14 14.69 33.11 -3.44
N ASP A 15 14.66 31.90 -3.98
CA ASP A 15 15.36 31.55 -5.22
C ASP A 15 14.84 32.32 -6.44
N LEU A 16 13.55 32.68 -6.47
CA LEU A 16 13.00 33.52 -7.54
C LEU A 16 13.66 34.91 -7.55
N PHE A 17 13.96 35.47 -6.38
CA PHE A 17 14.65 36.77 -6.26
C PHE A 17 16.16 36.63 -6.44
N SER A 18 16.75 35.56 -5.90
CA SER A 18 18.21 35.38 -5.85
C SER A 18 18.78 34.56 -7.01
N ARG A 19 17.95 34.23 -8.03
CA ARG A 19 18.31 33.37 -9.18
C ARG A 19 18.98 32.05 -8.76
N GLY A 20 18.45 31.38 -7.73
CA GLY A 20 18.95 30.10 -7.24
C GLY A 20 20.09 30.16 -6.21
N TYR A 21 20.56 31.36 -5.83
CA TYR A 21 21.61 31.52 -4.82
C TYR A 21 21.19 31.05 -3.42
N ALA A 22 19.92 31.21 -3.03
CA ALA A 22 19.43 30.77 -1.72
C ALA A 22 19.51 29.24 -1.57
N SER A 23 19.05 28.48 -2.56
CA SER A 23 19.22 27.03 -2.61
C SER A 23 20.70 26.62 -2.55
N TRP A 24 21.57 27.32 -3.29
CA TRP A 24 23.00 27.03 -3.24
C TRP A 24 23.60 27.27 -1.84
N MET A 25 23.22 28.36 -1.16
CA MET A 25 23.70 28.66 0.19
C MET A 25 23.22 27.64 1.25
N LEU A 26 22.02 27.08 1.07
CA LEU A 26 21.39 26.15 2.00
C LEU A 26 21.68 24.68 1.69
N SER A 27 22.15 24.38 0.47
CA SER A 27 22.48 23.03 0.02
C SER A 27 23.59 22.38 0.84
N PHE A 28 23.54 21.05 0.93
CA PHE A 28 24.56 20.28 1.62
C PHE A 28 25.84 20.23 0.78
N SER A 29 26.95 20.69 1.36
CA SER A 29 28.27 20.63 0.74
C SER A 29 29.33 20.29 1.79
N LYS A 30 29.91 19.09 1.70
CA LYS A 30 30.96 18.63 2.61
C LYS A 30 32.14 19.60 2.73
N PRO A 31 32.77 20.09 1.63
CA PRO A 31 33.94 20.96 1.75
C PRO A 31 33.61 22.27 2.47
N LEU A 32 32.44 22.85 2.25
CA LEU A 32 32.01 24.09 2.91
C LEU A 32 31.61 23.87 4.37
N ILE A 33 31.05 22.70 4.70
CA ILE A 33 30.77 22.32 6.09
C ILE A 33 32.07 22.19 6.88
N LEU A 34 33.10 21.57 6.30
CA LEU A 34 34.43 21.45 6.92
C LEU A 34 35.14 22.80 7.08
N GLN A 35 34.74 23.82 6.30
CA GLN A 35 35.20 25.20 6.43
C GLN A 35 34.42 26.03 7.48
N GLY A 36 33.48 25.42 8.21
CA GLY A 36 32.75 26.06 9.31
C GLY A 36 31.28 26.40 9.03
N GLN A 37 30.74 26.08 7.84
CA GLN A 37 29.33 26.34 7.50
C GLN A 37 28.39 25.24 8.02
N LEU A 38 28.29 25.11 9.35
CA LEU A 38 27.55 24.03 10.02
C LEU A 38 26.03 24.03 9.74
N TRP A 39 25.45 25.20 9.43
CA TRP A 39 24.02 25.32 9.14
C TRP A 39 23.59 24.47 7.94
N ARG A 40 24.50 24.21 6.98
CA ARG A 40 24.25 23.38 5.78
C ARG A 40 23.84 21.95 6.10
N VAL A 41 24.20 21.45 7.29
CA VAL A 41 23.81 20.11 7.77
C VAL A 41 22.32 20.03 8.07
N LEU A 42 21.66 21.15 8.41
CA LEU A 42 20.23 21.19 8.73
C LEU A 42 19.43 21.90 7.64
N SER A 43 19.98 22.95 7.03
CA SER A 43 19.26 23.79 6.07
C SER A 43 18.91 23.06 4.77
N PHE A 44 19.67 22.01 4.41
CA PHE A 44 19.45 21.26 3.18
C PHE A 44 18.07 20.56 3.13
N ILE A 45 17.43 20.35 4.29
CA ILE A 45 16.09 19.77 4.41
C ILE A 45 15.03 20.69 3.78
N PHE A 46 15.28 22.01 3.79
CA PHE A 46 14.37 23.01 3.23
C PHE A 46 14.69 23.37 1.77
N VAL A 47 15.70 22.74 1.18
CA VAL A 47 16.05 23.00 -0.22
C VAL A 47 15.09 22.22 -1.13
N PRO A 48 14.35 22.88 -2.02
CA PRO A 48 13.42 22.21 -2.91
C PRO A 48 14.18 21.33 -3.91
N THR A 49 13.77 20.07 -4.04
CA THR A 49 14.36 19.13 -5.02
C THR A 49 13.89 19.36 -6.46
N SER A 50 12.93 20.26 -6.67
CA SER A 50 12.39 20.61 -7.98
C SER A 50 12.55 22.12 -8.20
N GLY A 51 13.45 22.48 -9.12
CA GLY A 51 13.70 23.87 -9.53
C GLY A 51 13.50 24.01 -11.03
N GLY A 52 12.78 25.05 -11.46
CA GLY A 52 12.50 25.29 -12.87
C GLY A 52 11.11 25.92 -13.06
N PHE A 53 10.09 25.08 -13.24
CA PHE A 53 8.73 25.54 -13.47
C PHE A 53 7.92 25.63 -12.18
N VAL A 54 7.29 26.79 -11.91
CA VAL A 54 6.51 27.05 -10.68
C VAL A 54 5.40 26.00 -10.49
N LEU A 55 4.67 25.68 -11.54
CA LEU A 55 3.61 24.66 -11.49
C LEU A 55 4.18 23.27 -11.16
N TRP A 56 5.34 22.90 -11.70
CA TRP A 56 5.98 21.62 -11.37
C TRP A 56 6.39 21.58 -9.89
N PHE A 57 7.03 22.64 -9.40
CA PHE A 57 7.39 22.78 -8.00
C PHE A 57 6.17 22.67 -7.08
N VAL A 58 5.08 23.38 -7.38
CA VAL A 58 3.84 23.34 -6.61
C VAL A 58 3.24 21.94 -6.60
N MET A 59 3.14 21.29 -7.77
CA MET A 59 2.57 19.95 -7.88
C MET A 59 3.41 18.91 -7.12
N THR A 60 4.74 18.90 -7.28
CA THR A 60 5.63 17.99 -6.58
C THR A 60 5.59 18.22 -5.07
N THR A 61 5.60 19.47 -4.63
CA THR A 61 5.55 19.83 -3.19
C THR A 61 4.21 19.43 -2.56
N LEU A 62 3.09 19.71 -3.24
CA LEU A 62 1.77 19.27 -2.79
C LEU A 62 1.65 17.74 -2.76
N PHE A 63 2.24 17.05 -3.74
CA PHE A 63 2.25 15.60 -3.78
C PHE A 63 2.97 14.99 -2.58
N TYR A 64 4.19 15.48 -2.26
CA TYR A 64 4.91 15.01 -1.07
C TYR A 64 4.26 15.45 0.24
N TYR A 65 3.62 16.63 0.27
CA TYR A 65 2.80 17.03 1.42
C TYR A 65 1.63 16.06 1.65
N TYR A 66 0.92 15.71 0.57
CA TYR A 66 -0.20 14.77 0.60
C TYR A 66 0.26 13.39 1.08
N ILE A 67 1.33 12.85 0.49
CA ILE A 67 1.92 11.58 0.90
C ILE A 67 2.34 11.63 2.37
N GLY A 68 3.06 12.67 2.78
CA GLY A 68 3.54 12.82 4.15
C GLY A 68 2.40 12.85 5.16
N ASN A 69 1.32 13.59 4.86
CA ASN A 69 0.13 13.62 5.70
C ASN A 69 -0.61 12.27 5.74
N ALA A 70 -0.71 11.56 4.61
CA ALA A 70 -1.35 10.25 4.55
C ALA A 70 -0.60 9.24 5.43
N LEU A 71 0.74 9.23 5.34
CA LEU A 71 1.60 8.40 6.18
C LEU A 71 1.53 8.80 7.66
N GLU A 72 1.58 10.10 7.96
CA GLU A 72 1.48 10.62 9.33
C GLU A 72 0.15 10.24 9.98
N ARG A 73 -0.96 10.26 9.22
CA ARG A 73 -2.28 9.84 9.69
C ARG A 73 -2.38 8.33 9.92
N GLN A 74 -1.73 7.53 9.08
CA GLN A 74 -1.80 6.06 9.19
C GLN A 74 -0.91 5.50 10.30
N TRP A 75 0.28 6.07 10.48
CA TRP A 75 1.25 5.60 11.47
C TRP A 75 1.20 6.35 12.80
N GLY A 76 0.64 7.55 12.81
CA GLY A 76 0.74 8.47 13.94
C GLY A 76 2.02 9.32 13.89
N THR A 77 1.95 10.51 14.49
CA THR A 77 2.97 11.56 14.40
C THR A 77 4.34 11.12 14.93
N THR A 78 4.41 10.33 16.00
CA THR A 78 5.69 9.90 16.59
C THR A 78 6.47 9.00 15.64
N ARG A 79 5.82 7.95 15.13
CA ARG A 79 6.38 6.99 14.18
C ARG A 79 6.85 7.67 12.90
N PHE A 80 6.02 8.55 12.33
CA PHE A 80 6.38 9.32 11.14
C PHE A 80 7.59 10.22 11.39
N THR A 81 7.66 10.90 12.54
CA THR A 81 8.78 11.78 12.88
C THR A 81 10.09 11.00 13.02
N VAL A 82 10.05 9.82 13.64
CA VAL A 82 11.22 8.92 13.75
C VAL A 82 11.64 8.43 12.37
N PHE A 83 10.72 7.97 11.54
CA PHE A 83 11.01 7.54 10.16
C PHE A 83 11.68 8.65 9.34
N TYR A 84 11.13 9.87 9.39
CA TYR A 84 11.69 11.00 8.65
C TYR A 84 13.06 11.43 9.22
N GLY A 85 13.18 11.53 10.55
CA GLY A 85 14.42 11.92 11.22
C GLY A 85 15.56 10.92 11.02
N LEU A 86 15.26 9.61 11.10
CA LEU A 86 16.22 8.55 10.84
C LEU A 86 16.69 8.59 9.37
N GLY A 87 15.75 8.80 8.43
CA GLY A 87 16.07 9.02 7.03
C GLY A 87 17.02 10.21 6.82
N VAL A 88 16.76 11.35 7.47
CA VAL A 88 17.65 12.52 7.43
C VAL A 88 19.03 12.21 7.99
N LEU A 89 19.11 11.51 9.13
CA LEU A 89 20.40 11.14 9.75
C LEU A 89 21.24 10.25 8.84
N ILE A 90 20.66 9.20 8.27
CA ILE A 90 21.38 8.33 7.32
C ILE A 90 21.83 9.15 6.11
N ASN A 91 20.97 10.05 5.62
CA ASN A 91 21.28 10.86 4.45
C ASN A 91 22.42 11.87 4.71
N ILE A 92 22.52 12.42 5.93
CA ILE A 92 23.65 13.26 6.35
C ILE A 92 24.94 12.44 6.34
N ILE A 93 24.93 11.24 6.91
CA ILE A 93 26.11 10.34 6.93
C ILE A 93 26.58 10.06 5.49
N MET A 94 25.66 9.71 4.59
CA MET A 94 25.96 9.49 3.18
C MET A 94 26.49 10.76 2.48
N GLY A 95 25.93 11.93 2.81
CA GLY A 95 26.40 13.21 2.31
C GLY A 95 27.86 13.50 2.67
N PHE A 96 28.30 13.10 3.88
CA PHE A 96 29.72 13.20 4.27
C PHE A 96 30.63 12.22 3.53
N VAL A 97 30.12 11.05 3.13
CA VAL A 97 30.89 10.09 2.32
C VAL A 97 31.08 10.62 0.90
N MET A 98 30.02 11.15 0.29
CA MET A 98 29.99 11.50 -1.14
C MET A 98 30.37 12.94 -1.48
N GLY A 99 30.26 13.85 -0.51
CA GLY A 99 30.54 15.26 -0.72
C GLY A 99 29.30 16.14 -0.90
N GLY A 100 28.12 15.55 -1.10
CA GLY A 100 26.84 16.24 -1.31
C GLY A 100 25.66 15.32 -1.04
N THR A 101 24.52 15.87 -0.63
CA THR A 101 23.26 15.12 -0.50
C THR A 101 22.02 16.01 -0.75
N SER A 102 20.88 15.39 -1.04
CA SER A 102 19.58 16.03 -1.26
C SER A 102 18.44 15.26 -0.60
N MET A 103 17.27 15.88 -0.49
CA MET A 103 16.05 15.24 0.05
C MET A 103 15.46 14.17 -0.89
N TYR A 104 16.03 13.95 -2.08
CA TYR A 104 15.50 13.05 -3.10
C TYR A 104 15.26 11.62 -2.59
N TYR A 105 16.24 11.01 -1.91
CA TYR A 105 16.14 9.63 -1.44
C TYR A 105 15.13 9.45 -0.30
N ILE A 106 14.99 10.45 0.56
CA ILE A 106 13.99 10.44 1.63
C ILE A 106 12.60 10.55 1.01
N ASN A 107 12.41 11.47 0.06
CA ASN A 107 11.18 11.61 -0.71
C ASN A 107 10.81 10.32 -1.45
N MET A 108 11.79 9.61 -2.03
CA MET A 108 11.56 8.30 -2.66
C MET A 108 11.20 7.20 -1.65
N SER A 109 11.88 7.12 -0.51
CA SER A 109 11.52 6.18 0.56
C SER A 109 10.09 6.39 1.05
N MET A 110 9.67 7.66 1.15
CA MET A 110 8.31 8.05 1.51
C MET A 110 7.30 7.67 0.42
N PHE A 111 7.65 7.85 -0.85
CA PHE A 111 6.82 7.42 -1.97
C PHE A 111 6.61 5.88 -1.99
N PHE A 112 7.66 5.09 -1.75
CA PHE A 112 7.52 3.64 -1.61
C PHE A 112 6.64 3.24 -0.44
N ALA A 113 6.83 3.86 0.73
CA ALA A 113 5.97 3.65 1.90
C ALA A 113 4.50 3.97 1.60
N PHE A 114 4.25 4.98 0.78
CA PHE A 114 2.90 5.33 0.37
C PHE A 114 2.32 4.33 -0.65
N ALA A 115 3.12 3.90 -1.61
CA ALA A 115 2.71 2.96 -2.65
C ALA A 115 2.29 1.59 -2.10
N THR A 116 2.90 1.16 -1.00
CA THR A 116 2.57 -0.09 -0.33
C THR A 116 1.31 -0.02 0.52
N LEU A 117 1.01 1.14 1.12
CA LEU A 117 -0.22 1.35 1.88
C LEU A 117 -1.42 1.63 0.96
N TYR A 118 -1.21 2.34 -0.15
CA TYR A 118 -2.26 2.80 -1.06
C TYR A 118 -1.99 2.43 -2.53
N PRO A 119 -1.83 1.14 -2.88
CA PRO A 119 -1.44 0.72 -4.24
C PRO A 119 -2.51 1.00 -5.31
N GLU A 120 -3.80 0.97 -4.92
CA GLU A 120 -4.93 1.21 -5.83
C GLU A 120 -5.34 2.68 -5.91
N MET A 121 -4.71 3.56 -5.13
CA MET A 121 -4.99 4.99 -5.22
C MET A 121 -4.55 5.54 -6.58
N GLN A 122 -5.34 6.46 -7.14
CA GLN A 122 -5.05 7.14 -8.38
C GLN A 122 -4.46 8.52 -8.08
N VAL A 123 -3.35 8.83 -8.76
CA VAL A 123 -2.71 10.15 -8.74
C VAL A 123 -2.89 10.77 -10.11
N LEU A 124 -3.36 12.01 -10.15
CA LEU A 124 -3.52 12.77 -11.38
C LEU A 124 -2.18 13.38 -11.78
N LEU A 125 -1.54 12.82 -12.81
CA LEU A 125 -0.34 13.40 -13.38
C LEU A 125 -0.70 14.74 -14.05
N MET A 126 -0.14 15.84 -13.52
CA MET A 126 -0.41 17.21 -13.97
C MET A 126 -1.91 17.58 -14.04
N GLY A 127 -2.76 16.91 -13.26
CA GLY A 127 -4.22 17.14 -13.27
C GLY A 127 -4.96 16.54 -14.47
N ILE A 128 -4.27 15.81 -15.36
CA ILE A 128 -4.86 15.30 -16.62
C ILE A 128 -5.00 13.78 -16.59
N LEU A 129 -3.92 13.05 -16.30
CA LEU A 129 -3.88 11.60 -16.51
C LEU A 129 -3.90 10.84 -15.17
N PRO A 130 -4.98 10.10 -14.84
CA PRO A 130 -5.04 9.31 -13.61
C PRO A 130 -4.18 8.05 -13.75
N ILE A 131 -3.11 7.96 -12.96
CA ILE A 131 -2.23 6.79 -12.91
C ILE A 131 -2.33 6.16 -11.52
N LYS A 132 -2.46 4.84 -11.44
CA LYS A 132 -2.43 4.14 -10.16
C LYS A 132 -1.02 4.16 -9.58
N VAL A 133 -0.90 4.39 -8.28
CA VAL A 133 0.39 4.51 -7.58
C VAL A 133 1.25 3.25 -7.75
N LYS A 134 0.66 2.05 -7.81
CA LYS A 134 1.41 0.81 -8.05
C LYS A 134 2.24 0.81 -9.34
N TRP A 135 1.76 1.47 -10.40
CA TRP A 135 2.49 1.54 -11.67
C TRP A 135 3.69 2.49 -11.57
N LEU A 136 3.50 3.62 -10.88
CA LEU A 136 4.59 4.55 -10.59
C LEU A 136 5.65 3.89 -9.71
N ALA A 137 5.26 3.11 -8.71
CA ALA A 137 6.19 2.37 -7.85
C ALA A 137 6.99 1.31 -8.63
N TRP A 138 6.39 0.61 -9.58
CA TRP A 138 7.11 -0.31 -10.47
C TRP A 138 8.10 0.41 -11.38
N LEU A 139 7.73 1.58 -11.91
CA LEU A 139 8.61 2.42 -12.71
C LEU A 139 9.81 2.89 -11.88
N ASP A 140 9.57 3.43 -10.69
CA ASP A 140 10.63 3.88 -9.79
C ASP A 140 11.54 2.72 -9.37
N ALA A 141 10.97 1.56 -9.04
CA ALA A 141 11.75 0.36 -8.72
C ALA A 141 12.64 -0.10 -9.89
N ALA A 142 12.14 -0.01 -11.12
CA ALA A 142 12.91 -0.31 -12.32
C ALA A 142 14.06 0.70 -12.53
N MET A 143 13.80 1.99 -12.32
CA MET A 143 14.84 3.03 -12.35
C MET A 143 15.91 2.77 -11.30
N PHE A 144 15.54 2.42 -10.07
CA PHE A 144 16.50 2.07 -9.03
C PHE A 144 17.34 0.84 -9.39
N ALA A 145 16.72 -0.20 -9.96
CA ALA A 145 17.46 -1.38 -10.41
C ALA A 145 18.47 -1.01 -11.51
N PHE A 146 18.09 -0.12 -12.43
CA PHE A 146 18.96 0.39 -13.48
C PHE A 146 20.12 1.24 -12.92
N ASP A 147 19.85 2.11 -11.94
CA ASP A 147 20.87 2.93 -11.27
C ASP A 147 21.89 2.06 -10.52
N ILE A 148 21.43 1.01 -9.85
CA ILE A 148 22.31 0.03 -9.19
C ILE A 148 23.15 -0.72 -10.23
N PHE A 149 22.52 -1.22 -11.29
CA PHE A 149 23.21 -1.99 -12.34
C PHE A 149 24.27 -1.16 -13.07
N SER A 150 23.93 0.06 -13.46
CA SER A 150 24.86 1.00 -14.10
C SER A 150 26.01 1.38 -13.17
N SER A 151 25.74 1.65 -11.89
CA SER A 151 26.78 1.98 -10.89
C SER A 151 27.75 0.82 -10.65
N ILE A 152 27.27 -0.42 -10.62
CA ILE A 152 28.11 -1.62 -10.52
C ILE A 152 29.00 -1.76 -11.76
N PHE A 153 28.43 -1.57 -12.96
CA PHE A 153 29.17 -1.67 -14.21
C PHE A 153 30.25 -0.59 -14.33
N SER A 154 29.97 0.63 -13.88
CA SER A 154 30.92 1.74 -13.84
C SER A 154 31.94 1.65 -12.70
N ARG A 155 31.96 0.56 -11.92
CA ARG A 155 32.81 0.37 -10.72
C ARG A 155 32.68 1.49 -9.68
N GLN A 156 31.52 2.15 -9.61
CA GLN A 156 31.21 3.18 -8.61
C GLN A 156 30.32 2.60 -7.52
N TRP A 157 30.94 1.85 -6.61
CA TRP A 157 30.22 1.10 -5.57
C TRP A 157 29.53 2.04 -4.57
N ILE A 158 30.07 3.25 -4.40
CA ILE A 158 29.55 4.26 -3.48
C ILE A 158 28.21 4.82 -3.97
N THR A 159 28.03 5.04 -5.28
CA THR A 159 26.78 5.54 -5.86
C THR A 159 25.69 4.48 -5.94
N ALA A 160 26.05 3.20 -5.95
CA ALA A 160 25.11 2.09 -5.87
C ALA A 160 24.40 2.00 -4.49
N ILE A 161 25.00 2.57 -3.44
CA ILE A 161 24.49 2.47 -2.06
C ILE A 161 23.33 3.45 -1.78
N LEU A 162 23.17 4.56 -2.53
CA LEU A 162 22.10 5.52 -2.24
C LEU A 162 20.68 4.99 -2.48
N PRO A 163 20.42 4.28 -3.60
CA PRO A 163 19.18 3.51 -3.75
C PRO A 163 18.90 2.58 -2.56
N LEU A 164 19.95 1.90 -2.08
CA LEU A 164 19.86 0.97 -0.98
C LEU A 164 19.52 1.68 0.34
N VAL A 165 19.98 2.93 0.54
CA VAL A 165 19.63 3.74 1.71
C VAL A 165 18.15 4.13 1.73
N ALA A 166 17.59 4.51 0.58
CA ALA A 166 16.15 4.78 0.46
C ALA A 166 15.33 3.52 0.77
N LEU A 167 15.77 2.37 0.26
CA LEU A 167 15.16 1.07 0.53
C LEU A 167 15.35 0.66 2.00
N LEU A 168 16.50 0.90 2.61
CA LEU A 168 16.82 0.51 3.99
C LEU A 168 15.95 1.29 4.99
N ASN A 169 15.80 2.60 4.81
CA ASN A 169 14.90 3.40 5.66
C ASN A 169 13.44 2.91 5.54
N TYR A 170 13.02 2.55 4.33
CA TYR A 170 11.72 1.92 4.08
C TYR A 170 11.63 0.53 4.76
N PHE A 171 12.59 -0.37 4.56
CA PHE A 171 12.58 -1.73 5.09
C PHE A 171 12.58 -1.76 6.62
N ILE A 172 13.33 -0.89 7.31
CA ILE A 172 13.35 -0.85 8.78
C ILE A 172 11.95 -0.65 9.35
N PHE A 173 11.15 0.25 8.75
CA PHE A 173 9.86 0.63 9.29
C PHE A 173 8.72 -0.22 8.74
N PHE A 174 8.85 -0.67 7.48
CA PHE A 174 7.81 -1.40 6.77
C PHE A 174 7.93 -2.93 6.91
N TRP A 175 8.96 -3.44 7.58
CA TRP A 175 9.15 -4.89 7.78
C TRP A 175 7.94 -5.56 8.46
N ASP A 176 7.41 -4.98 9.53
CA ASP A 176 6.30 -5.56 10.28
C ASP A 176 4.98 -5.52 9.52
N ASP A 177 4.68 -4.40 8.84
CA ASP A 177 3.48 -4.26 8.03
C ASP A 177 3.54 -5.13 6.76
N LEU A 178 4.69 -5.21 6.09
CA LEU A 178 4.89 -6.07 4.92
C LEU A 178 4.77 -7.55 5.31
N MET A 179 5.38 -7.96 6.42
CA MET A 179 5.27 -9.33 6.91
C MET A 179 3.83 -9.66 7.31
N SER A 180 3.09 -8.73 7.92
CA SER A 180 1.68 -8.93 8.24
C SER A 180 0.78 -9.03 6.99
N VAL A 181 1.05 -8.26 5.93
CA VAL A 181 0.33 -8.32 4.66
C VAL A 181 0.66 -9.59 3.89
N VAL A 182 1.94 -10.02 3.89
CA VAL A 182 2.37 -11.29 3.29
C VAL A 182 1.75 -12.47 4.05
N HIS A 183 1.73 -12.45 5.39
CA HIS A 183 1.05 -13.47 6.18
C HIS A 183 -0.46 -13.51 5.93
N ARG A 184 -1.13 -12.36 5.82
CA ARG A 184 -2.57 -12.29 5.50
C ARG A 184 -2.90 -12.66 4.05
N THR A 185 -2.01 -12.35 3.10
CA THR A 185 -2.17 -12.70 1.68
C THR A 185 -1.88 -14.19 1.46
N GLY A 186 -0.87 -14.73 2.15
CA GLY A 186 -0.59 -16.16 2.21
C GLY A 186 -1.73 -16.94 2.87
N GLN A 187 -2.31 -16.42 3.97
CA GLN A 187 -3.51 -16.99 4.57
C GLN A 187 -4.71 -16.90 3.63
N ARG A 188 -4.98 -15.76 2.96
CA ARG A 188 -6.08 -15.65 1.99
C ARG A 188 -5.90 -16.54 0.77
N ALA A 189 -4.68 -16.71 0.26
CA ALA A 189 -4.37 -17.66 -0.81
C ALA A 189 -4.55 -19.11 -0.33
N ALA A 190 -4.12 -19.42 0.91
CA ALA A 190 -4.35 -20.71 1.54
C ALA A 190 -5.84 -20.98 1.82
N TYR A 191 -6.63 -19.98 2.23
CA TYR A 191 -8.09 -20.08 2.41
C TYR A 191 -8.84 -20.19 1.09
N ARG A 192 -8.36 -19.54 0.01
CA ARG A 192 -8.92 -19.69 -1.34
C ARG A 192 -8.59 -21.06 -1.95
N ALA A 193 -7.47 -21.66 -1.53
CA ALA A 193 -7.08 -23.04 -1.82
C ALA A 193 -7.64 -24.05 -0.82
N ASN A 194 -8.29 -23.62 0.27
CA ASN A 194 -8.84 -24.52 1.28
C ASN A 194 -10.21 -25.03 0.81
N PRO A 195 -10.39 -26.34 0.52
CA PRO A 195 -11.60 -26.89 -0.08
C PRO A 195 -12.79 -27.01 0.89
N GLN A 196 -12.78 -26.34 2.04
CA GLN A 196 -13.80 -26.57 3.08
C GLN A 196 -15.20 -26.07 2.69
N THR A 197 -15.33 -25.18 1.70
CA THR A 197 -16.65 -24.80 1.14
C THR A 197 -17.17 -25.78 0.07
N ILE A 198 -16.36 -26.75 -0.37
CA ILE A 198 -16.77 -27.77 -1.37
C ILE A 198 -17.48 -28.97 -0.70
N ASN A 199 -17.32 -29.15 0.62
CA ASN A 199 -17.88 -30.30 1.34
C ASN A 199 -19.42 -30.31 1.39
N PHE A 200 -20.08 -29.16 1.34
CA PHE A 200 -21.55 -29.12 1.33
C PHE A 200 -22.14 -29.71 0.04
N LYS A 201 -21.59 -29.36 -1.13
CA LYS A 201 -22.05 -29.93 -2.41
C LYS A 201 -21.72 -31.42 -2.54
N LYS A 202 -20.57 -31.87 -2.03
CA LYS A 202 -20.21 -33.30 -2.02
C LYS A 202 -21.10 -34.12 -1.07
N ALA A 203 -21.39 -33.61 0.11
CA ALA A 203 -22.27 -34.27 1.07
C ALA A 203 -23.71 -34.39 0.53
N GLN A 204 -24.23 -33.33 -0.10
CA GLN A 204 -25.56 -33.34 -0.71
C GLN A 204 -25.64 -34.35 -1.87
N LYS A 205 -24.60 -34.41 -2.72
CA LYS A 205 -24.52 -35.37 -3.83
C LYS A 205 -24.44 -36.83 -3.34
N GLN A 206 -23.68 -37.10 -2.27
CA GLN A 206 -23.60 -38.44 -1.67
C GLN A 206 -24.92 -38.90 -1.04
N VAL A 207 -25.68 -37.98 -0.43
CA VAL A 207 -27.01 -38.31 0.12
C VAL A 207 -27.98 -38.64 -1.00
N GLN A 208 -27.95 -37.88 -2.10
CA GLN A 208 -28.78 -38.15 -3.27
C GLN A 208 -28.42 -39.47 -3.97
N GLU A 209 -27.12 -39.79 -4.11
CA GLU A 209 -26.67 -41.08 -4.67
C GLU A 209 -27.04 -42.28 -3.80
N ARG A 210 -27.07 -42.14 -2.45
CA ARG A 210 -27.44 -43.23 -1.54
C ARG A 210 -28.95 -43.42 -1.37
N ARG A 211 -29.73 -42.34 -1.34
CA ARG A 211 -31.17 -42.40 -1.07
C ARG A 211 -32.04 -42.27 -2.33
N GLY A 212 -31.48 -41.82 -3.45
CA GLY A 212 -32.21 -41.55 -4.69
C GLY A 212 -32.96 -40.23 -4.70
N TYR A 213 -33.25 -39.64 -3.53
CA TYR A 213 -33.98 -38.38 -3.38
C TYR A 213 -33.38 -37.49 -2.28
N LEU A 214 -33.61 -36.17 -2.38
CA LEU A 214 -33.21 -35.18 -1.39
C LEU A 214 -34.33 -34.87 -0.39
N HIS A 215 -35.56 -34.69 -0.89
CA HIS A 215 -36.73 -34.36 -0.10
C HIS A 215 -37.82 -35.43 -0.28
N LYS A 216 -38.54 -35.76 0.81
CA LYS A 216 -39.64 -36.72 0.82
C LYS A 216 -40.77 -36.23 1.72
N CYS A 217 -41.98 -36.15 1.18
CA CYS A 217 -43.13 -35.71 1.97
C CYS A 217 -43.46 -36.69 3.11
N ALA A 218 -43.63 -36.18 4.33
CA ALA A 218 -44.00 -36.99 5.50
C ALA A 218 -45.43 -37.55 5.46
N VAL A 219 -46.34 -36.94 4.67
CA VAL A 219 -47.76 -37.31 4.60
C VAL A 219 -48.02 -38.31 3.47
N CYS A 220 -47.65 -37.98 2.24
CA CYS A 220 -47.93 -38.81 1.06
C CYS A 220 -46.74 -39.63 0.56
N GLY A 221 -45.54 -39.41 1.09
CA GLY A 221 -44.34 -40.16 0.70
C GLY A 221 -43.75 -39.80 -0.67
N ILE A 222 -44.34 -38.87 -1.43
CA ILE A 222 -43.78 -38.41 -2.72
C ILE A 222 -42.39 -37.80 -2.53
N THR A 223 -41.47 -38.09 -3.45
CA THR A 223 -40.09 -37.62 -3.39
C THR A 223 -39.76 -36.65 -4.52
N ASP A 224 -38.70 -35.88 -4.31
CA ASP A 224 -38.13 -34.94 -5.30
C ASP A 224 -37.62 -35.63 -6.59
N ALA A 225 -37.47 -36.96 -6.57
CA ALA A 225 -37.12 -37.75 -7.74
C ALA A 225 -38.34 -38.16 -8.58
N ASP A 226 -39.53 -38.23 -7.97
CA ASP A 226 -40.77 -38.66 -8.64
C ASP A 226 -41.44 -37.50 -9.39
N ASP A 227 -41.32 -36.28 -8.88
CA ASP A 227 -41.87 -35.05 -9.47
C ASP A 227 -40.88 -33.89 -9.33
N PRO A 228 -40.03 -33.63 -10.34
CA PRO A 228 -38.95 -32.64 -10.28
C PRO A 228 -39.41 -31.18 -10.17
N ASP A 229 -40.67 -30.87 -10.53
CA ASP A 229 -41.23 -29.51 -10.49
C ASP A 229 -41.97 -29.22 -9.17
N MET A 230 -42.05 -30.20 -8.25
CA MET A 230 -42.78 -30.07 -7.00
C MET A 230 -41.94 -29.41 -5.90
N GLU A 231 -42.44 -28.32 -5.33
CA GLU A 231 -41.75 -27.66 -4.21
C GLU A 231 -41.96 -28.41 -2.88
N PHE A 232 -40.84 -28.72 -2.20
CA PHE A 232 -40.80 -29.24 -0.84
C PHE A 232 -40.38 -28.16 0.14
N ARG A 233 -41.12 -28.03 1.26
CA ARG A 233 -40.88 -27.02 2.29
C ARG A 233 -40.97 -27.65 3.68
N TYR A 234 -40.32 -27.01 4.66
CA TYR A 234 -40.38 -27.40 6.07
C TYR A 234 -41.41 -26.54 6.80
N CYS A 235 -42.23 -27.15 7.64
CA CYS A 235 -43.16 -26.41 8.47
C CYS A 235 -42.44 -25.84 9.69
N SER A 236 -42.56 -24.54 9.93
CA SER A 236 -41.93 -23.87 11.08
C SER A 236 -42.61 -24.16 12.42
N LYS A 237 -43.85 -24.68 12.39
CA LYS A 237 -44.66 -24.98 13.57
C LYS A 237 -44.55 -26.42 14.05
N CYS A 238 -44.08 -27.34 13.20
CA CYS A 238 -43.87 -28.73 13.58
C CYS A 238 -42.55 -28.89 14.32
N ASN A 239 -42.53 -29.79 15.30
CA ASN A 239 -41.31 -30.14 16.02
C ASN A 239 -40.49 -31.14 15.21
N GLY A 240 -39.34 -30.69 14.70
CA GLY A 240 -38.42 -31.50 13.91
C GLY A 240 -38.38 -31.14 12.42
N TYR A 241 -37.48 -31.81 11.68
CA TYR A 241 -37.21 -31.53 10.27
C TYR A 241 -38.09 -32.39 9.35
N TYR A 242 -39.40 -32.19 9.40
CA TYR A 242 -40.34 -32.83 8.48
C TYR A 242 -40.55 -31.97 7.24
N CYS A 243 -40.26 -32.52 6.06
CA CYS A 243 -40.55 -31.88 4.78
C CYS A 243 -41.94 -32.28 4.27
N TYR A 244 -42.66 -31.31 3.71
CA TYR A 244 -44.01 -31.45 3.15
C TYR A 244 -44.00 -30.93 1.71
N CYS A 245 -44.76 -31.58 0.82
CA CYS A 245 -44.98 -31.05 -0.53
C CYS A 245 -45.98 -29.90 -0.51
N MET A 246 -46.01 -29.09 -1.58
CA MET A 246 -46.92 -27.94 -1.71
C MET A 246 -48.41 -28.28 -1.46
N LYS A 247 -48.83 -29.51 -1.75
CA LYS A 247 -50.22 -29.96 -1.53
C LYS A 247 -50.55 -30.27 -0.05
N HIS A 248 -49.56 -30.63 0.76
CA HIS A 248 -49.77 -31.03 2.16
C HIS A 248 -49.18 -30.04 3.17
N ILE A 249 -48.46 -29.01 2.73
CA ILE A 249 -47.89 -28.01 3.63
C ILE A 249 -48.95 -27.22 4.41
N ASN A 250 -50.14 -27.01 3.84
CA ASN A 250 -51.19 -26.22 4.49
C ASN A 250 -52.23 -27.06 5.25
N ASP A 251 -52.34 -28.35 4.94
CA ASP A 251 -53.41 -29.24 5.45
C ASP A 251 -52.88 -30.43 6.27
N HIS A 252 -51.64 -30.36 6.77
CA HIS A 252 -51.08 -31.40 7.64
C HIS A 252 -51.42 -31.15 9.11
N VAL A 253 -51.57 -32.24 9.87
CA VAL A 253 -51.60 -32.16 11.33
C VAL A 253 -50.19 -31.84 11.81
N HIS A 254 -50.05 -30.76 12.58
CA HIS A 254 -48.77 -30.40 13.18
C HIS A 254 -48.35 -31.48 14.17
N VAL A 255 -47.10 -31.95 14.02
CA VAL A 255 -46.49 -32.87 14.96
C VAL A 255 -45.88 -32.00 16.07
N GLU A 256 -46.39 -32.16 17.28
CA GLU A 256 -45.88 -31.48 18.50
C GLU A 256 -44.55 -32.06 18.99
#